data_AF-A0AAD8QAE3-F1
#
_entry.id   AF-A0AAD8QAE3-F1
#
_cell.length_a   1.000
_cell.length_b   1.000
_cell.length_c   1.000
_cell.angle_alpha   90.00
_cell.angle_beta   90.00
_cell.angle_gamma   90.00
#
_symmetry.space_group_name_H-M   'P 1'
#
loop_
_entity.id
_entity.type
_entity.pdbx_description
1 polymer ?
#
loop_
_entity_poly.entity_id
_entity_poly.type
_entity_poly.pdbx_seq_one_letter_code
_entity_poly.pdbx_strand_id
1 'polypeptide(L)'
;MALEFMAIVALFGLAMLAPTPQSHESDNFNANGDCPGKQEYTGQITDVHQPQMAGTPSGSCLHDSDYRRNKPPFKGKVEMRKEEAALNEITTIQSLEGDRFHEDNVCNQCGHFGHWLGDCLFPDDNGYIKGCPIHNAKGHNWDDCPDARNMSLERKILYLILRRRNKPAIQSTQPWIALVKVALQQGSEAYCWGPSVWTREFVLKMTRGPKADHPWLDFNYGRQLISTLPKDPETMDDPGVLVERRLLWNQVHRPFPKET
;
A
#
# COMPACT_ATOMS: atom_id res chain seq x y z
N MET A 1 -12.62 18.82 -30.72
CA MET A 1 -11.84 17.65 -30.24
C MET A 1 -12.27 17.29 -28.81
N ALA A 2 -13.53 16.91 -28.60
CA ALA A 2 -14.12 16.73 -27.27
C ALA A 2 -14.95 15.44 -27.13
N LEU A 3 -14.77 14.47 -28.04
CA LEU A 3 -15.64 13.29 -28.15
C LEU A 3 -14.93 11.94 -28.01
N GLU A 4 -13.60 11.89 -27.81
CA GLU A 4 -12.88 10.61 -27.65
C GLU A 4 -12.50 10.26 -26.19
N PHE A 5 -12.61 11.16 -25.22
CA PHE A 5 -12.11 10.90 -23.85
C PHE A 5 -13.13 10.38 -22.84
N MET A 6 -14.43 10.31 -23.18
CA MET A 6 -15.45 9.70 -22.31
C MET A 6 -15.37 8.17 -22.25
N ALA A 7 -14.56 7.53 -23.10
CA ALA A 7 -14.44 6.07 -23.13
C ALA A 7 -13.67 5.47 -21.93
N ILE A 8 -12.81 6.24 -21.26
CA ILE A 8 -11.98 5.70 -20.17
C ILE A 8 -12.74 5.63 -18.83
N VAL A 9 -13.80 6.44 -18.65
CA VAL A 9 -14.61 6.43 -17.42
C VAL A 9 -15.76 5.41 -17.50
N ALA A 10 -16.20 5.03 -18.71
CA ALA A 10 -17.34 4.12 -18.90
C ALA A 10 -16.97 2.62 -19.03
N LEU A 11 -15.69 2.25 -19.18
CA LEU A 11 -15.27 0.86 -19.40
C LEU A 11 -15.05 0.02 -18.13
N PHE A 12 -15.23 0.59 -16.93
CA PHE A 12 -15.07 -0.15 -15.66
C PHE A 12 -16.38 -0.59 -14.99
N GLY A 13 -17.52 -0.49 -15.67
CA GLY A 13 -18.79 -0.94 -15.11
C GLY A 13 -19.83 -1.29 -16.15
N LEU A 14 -19.81 -2.53 -16.66
CA LEU A 14 -21.03 -3.31 -16.92
C LEU A 14 -20.70 -4.79 -17.23
N ALA A 15 -21.20 -5.65 -16.33
CA ALA A 15 -21.69 -7.02 -16.53
C ALA A 15 -20.84 -8.09 -17.26
N MET A 16 -20.48 -9.17 -16.54
CA MET A 16 -20.79 -10.54 -16.97
C MET A 16 -21.19 -11.40 -15.77
N LEU A 17 -22.18 -12.26 -16.04
CA LEU A 17 -23.00 -13.02 -15.11
C LEU A 17 -22.22 -14.16 -14.42
N ALA A 18 -22.51 -14.39 -13.14
CA ALA A 18 -22.06 -15.57 -12.40
C ALA A 18 -23.14 -16.67 -12.42
N PRO A 19 -22.79 -17.95 -12.64
CA PRO A 19 -23.65 -19.08 -12.30
C PRO A 19 -23.45 -19.52 -10.83
N THR A 20 -24.56 -19.88 -10.20
CA THR A 20 -24.72 -20.41 -8.83
C THR A 20 -24.31 -21.89 -8.69
N PRO A 21 -24.19 -22.42 -7.45
CA PRO A 21 -23.09 -23.30 -7.04
C PRO A 21 -23.44 -24.79 -7.06
N GLN A 22 -22.39 -25.63 -7.03
CA GLN A 22 -22.48 -27.01 -6.53
C GLN A 22 -21.73 -27.13 -5.21
N SER A 23 -22.49 -27.62 -4.22
CA SER A 23 -22.07 -28.17 -2.93
C SER A 23 -20.99 -29.24 -3.07
N HIS A 24 -20.07 -29.35 -2.11
CA HIS A 24 -19.85 -30.57 -1.35
C HIS A 24 -18.87 -30.35 -0.18
N GLU A 25 -19.28 -30.92 0.94
CA GLU A 25 -18.54 -31.48 2.08
C GLU A 25 -17.59 -30.62 2.95
N SER A 26 -18.07 -30.52 4.19
CA SER A 26 -17.39 -30.31 5.45
C SER A 26 -16.19 -31.23 5.67
N ASP A 27 -15.15 -30.72 6.31
CA ASP A 27 -14.39 -31.50 7.29
C ASP A 27 -13.94 -30.64 8.47
N ASN A 28 -14.34 -31.12 9.65
CA ASN A 28 -14.01 -30.64 10.98
C ASN A 28 -12.52 -30.82 11.26
N PHE A 29 -11.86 -29.81 11.82
CA PHE A 29 -10.67 -30.05 12.66
C PHE A 29 -10.78 -29.30 13.98
N ASN A 30 -10.75 -30.13 15.03
CA ASN A 30 -10.84 -29.78 16.45
C ASN A 30 -9.72 -28.85 16.89
N ALA A 31 -10.12 -27.84 17.66
CA ALA A 31 -9.26 -27.18 18.62
C ALA A 31 -9.13 -28.08 19.85
N ASN A 32 -7.89 -28.38 20.28
CA ASN A 32 -7.52 -28.74 21.65
C ASN A 32 -5.99 -28.72 21.75
N GLY A 33 -5.47 -27.92 22.68
CA GLY A 33 -4.04 -27.76 22.91
C GLY A 33 -3.82 -27.01 24.22
N ASP A 34 -4.16 -27.67 25.31
CA ASP A 34 -3.94 -27.25 26.70
C ASP A 34 -2.44 -27.02 27.00
N CYS A 35 -2.16 -25.90 27.66
CA CYS A 35 -0.88 -25.60 28.31
C CYS A 35 -0.89 -26.11 29.76
N PRO A 36 0.13 -26.87 30.23
CA PRO A 36 0.29 -27.11 31.66
C PRO A 36 1.48 -26.34 32.26
N GLY A 37 1.27 -25.85 33.49
CA GLY A 37 2.27 -26.00 34.56
C GLY A 37 3.15 -24.79 34.88
N LYS A 38 2.70 -23.97 35.83
CA LYS A 38 3.57 -23.16 36.71
C LYS A 38 4.23 -24.09 37.73
N GLN A 39 5.55 -23.94 37.95
CA GLN A 39 6.20 -24.32 39.21
C GLN A 39 7.20 -23.23 39.62
N GLU A 40 7.00 -22.74 40.84
CA GLU A 40 7.90 -21.85 41.58
C GLU A 40 9.07 -22.66 42.16
N TYR A 41 10.29 -22.12 42.09
CA TYR A 41 11.38 -22.57 42.95
C TYR A 41 12.21 -21.37 43.40
N THR A 42 12.33 -21.22 44.71
CA THR A 42 13.09 -20.21 45.46
C THR A 42 14.56 -20.63 45.61
N GLY A 43 15.50 -19.70 45.45
CA GLY A 43 16.90 -19.86 45.85
C GLY A 43 17.74 -18.60 45.58
N GLN A 44 18.34 -18.03 46.64
CA GLN A 44 19.08 -16.77 46.65
C GLN A 44 20.60 -16.93 46.36
N ILE A 45 21.10 -16.03 45.49
CA ILE A 45 22.32 -15.17 45.56
C ILE A 45 23.73 -15.81 45.61
N THR A 46 24.57 -15.56 44.58
CA THR A 46 25.73 -14.61 44.58
C THR A 46 26.44 -14.52 43.22
N ASP A 47 26.87 -13.29 42.89
CA ASP A 47 27.96 -12.83 42.01
C ASP A 47 27.84 -12.66 40.47
N VAL A 48 27.65 -11.38 40.11
CA VAL A 48 28.39 -10.53 39.15
C VAL A 48 28.82 -11.15 37.81
N HIS A 49 27.93 -11.00 36.82
CA HIS A 49 28.31 -10.54 35.49
C HIS A 49 27.16 -9.72 34.92
N GLN A 50 27.40 -8.46 34.58
CA GLN A 50 26.41 -7.55 34.00
C GLN A 50 26.38 -7.79 32.49
N PRO A 51 25.33 -8.40 31.90
CA PRO A 51 25.21 -8.46 30.46
C PRO A 51 24.63 -7.14 29.97
N GLN A 52 25.31 -6.61 28.97
CA GLN A 52 24.99 -5.41 28.22
C GLN A 52 23.50 -5.32 27.87
N MET A 53 23.00 -4.08 27.89
CA MET A 53 21.68 -3.67 27.42
C MET A 53 21.37 -4.35 26.08
N ALA A 54 20.49 -5.34 26.11
CA ALA A 54 19.91 -5.93 24.91
C ALA A 54 19.18 -4.83 24.15
N GLY A 55 19.51 -4.71 22.87
CA GLY A 55 19.05 -3.66 21.99
C GLY A 55 17.53 -3.48 22.03
N THR A 56 17.12 -2.22 21.85
CA THR A 56 15.74 -1.87 21.50
C THR A 56 15.20 -2.85 20.47
N PRO A 57 14.05 -3.52 20.72
CA PRO A 57 13.39 -4.28 19.68
C PRO A 57 12.92 -3.26 18.64
N SER A 58 13.73 -3.09 17.59
CA SER A 58 13.28 -2.49 16.33
C SER A 58 12.37 -3.50 15.62
N GLY A 59 11.34 -3.98 16.31
CA GLY A 59 10.35 -4.87 15.74
C GLY A 59 9.47 -4.06 14.80
N SER A 60 9.59 -4.31 13.50
CA SER A 60 8.63 -3.82 12.51
C SER A 60 7.21 -4.13 12.99
N CYS A 61 6.31 -3.15 12.94
CA CYS A 61 4.90 -3.36 13.26
C CYS A 61 4.18 -4.17 12.17
N LEU A 62 4.83 -4.29 11.02
CA LEU A 62 4.40 -5.10 9.89
C LEU A 62 5.11 -6.45 9.94
N HIS A 63 4.37 -7.52 9.65
CA HIS A 63 4.92 -8.87 9.65
C HIS A 63 5.74 -9.13 8.41
N ASP A 64 6.81 -9.90 8.59
CA ASP A 64 7.54 -10.52 7.49
C ASP A 64 7.04 -11.95 7.26
N SER A 65 7.24 -12.46 6.05
CA SER A 65 6.83 -13.78 5.58
C SER A 65 7.92 -14.38 4.71
N ASP A 66 8.23 -15.65 4.92
CA ASP A 66 9.33 -16.34 4.24
C ASP A 66 9.03 -16.69 2.77
N TYR A 67 7.76 -16.56 2.35
CA TYR A 67 7.34 -16.97 1.01
C TYR A 67 6.36 -16.01 0.35
N ARG A 68 6.52 -15.92 -0.97
CA ARG A 68 5.65 -15.15 -1.86
C ARG A 68 4.33 -15.89 -2.10
N ARG A 69 3.27 -15.11 -2.25
CA ARG A 69 1.92 -15.59 -2.53
C ARG A 69 1.36 -14.83 -3.73
N ASN A 70 0.51 -15.49 -4.50
CA ASN A 70 -0.23 -14.91 -5.61
C ASN A 70 -1.69 -14.58 -5.25
N LYS A 71 -2.14 -14.95 -4.06
CA LYS A 71 -3.48 -14.65 -3.55
C LYS A 71 -3.47 -14.53 -2.02
N PRO A 72 -4.43 -13.77 -1.45
CA PRO A 72 -4.63 -13.71 -0.02
C PRO A 72 -5.04 -15.07 0.58
N PRO A 73 -4.91 -15.26 1.91
CA PRO A 73 -4.38 -14.30 2.86
C PRO A 73 -2.86 -14.15 2.72
N PHE A 74 -2.37 -12.92 2.65
CA PHE A 74 -0.96 -12.60 2.76
C PHE A 74 -0.59 -12.65 4.25
N LYS A 75 0.57 -13.23 4.59
CA LYS A 75 0.99 -13.40 5.99
C LYS A 75 1.88 -12.27 6.50
N GLY A 76 2.39 -11.44 5.58
CA GLY A 76 3.41 -10.44 5.85
C GLY A 76 4.06 -10.01 4.54
N LYS A 77 5.00 -9.06 4.61
CA LYS A 77 5.86 -8.73 3.47
C LYS A 77 6.91 -9.82 3.28
N VAL A 78 7.28 -10.06 2.03
CA VAL A 78 8.43 -10.91 1.72
C VAL A 78 9.66 -10.03 1.60
N GLU A 79 10.66 -10.34 2.42
CA GLU A 79 11.95 -9.69 2.31
C GLU A 79 12.59 -10.05 0.96
N MET A 80 13.13 -9.04 0.28
CA MET A 80 13.70 -9.19 -1.05
C MET A 80 15.10 -8.60 -1.08
N ARG A 81 16.05 -9.37 -1.61
CA ARG A 81 17.42 -8.89 -1.82
C ARG A 81 17.43 -7.79 -2.89
N LYS A 82 18.43 -6.91 -2.84
CA LYS A 82 18.54 -5.78 -3.78
C LYS A 82 18.63 -6.23 -5.23
N GLU A 83 19.38 -7.30 -5.49
CA GLU A 83 19.58 -7.87 -6.83
C GLU A 83 18.27 -8.45 -7.36
N GLU A 84 17.52 -9.12 -6.50
CA GLU A 84 16.21 -9.68 -6.82
C GLU A 84 15.18 -8.58 -7.08
N ALA A 85 15.20 -7.49 -6.29
CA ALA A 85 14.34 -6.33 -6.53
C ALA A 85 14.65 -5.67 -7.87
N ALA A 86 15.92 -5.52 -8.24
CA ALA A 86 16.32 -4.96 -9.52
C ALA A 86 15.78 -5.76 -10.72
N LEU A 87 15.66 -7.09 -10.61
CA LEU A 87 15.08 -7.94 -11.66
C LEU A 87 13.57 -7.73 -11.86
N ASN A 88 12.87 -7.19 -10.85
CA ASN A 88 11.43 -6.93 -10.93
C ASN A 88 11.12 -5.46 -11.29
N GLU A 89 12.13 -4.62 -11.50
CA GLU A 89 11.92 -3.26 -11.97
C GLU A 89 11.36 -3.26 -13.39
N ILE A 90 10.53 -2.26 -13.68
CA ILE A 90 9.85 -2.11 -14.96
C ILE A 90 10.12 -0.75 -15.56
N THR A 91 9.93 -0.63 -16.86
CA THR A 91 9.98 0.65 -17.57
C THR A 91 8.69 1.46 -17.37
N THR A 92 8.77 2.77 -17.60
CA THR A 92 7.59 3.65 -17.62
C THR A 92 6.51 3.18 -18.59
N ILE A 93 6.90 2.65 -19.77
CA ILE A 93 5.94 2.14 -20.76
C ILE A 93 5.20 0.92 -20.21
N GLN A 94 5.92 -0.06 -19.65
CA GLN A 94 5.30 -1.23 -19.01
C GLN A 94 4.33 -0.82 -17.90
N SER A 95 4.67 0.18 -17.08
CA SER A 95 3.82 0.64 -15.97
C SER A 95 2.55 1.38 -16.43
N LEU A 96 2.60 2.03 -17.60
CA LEU A 96 1.48 2.75 -18.20
C LEU A 96 0.55 1.82 -18.98
N GLU A 97 1.13 0.91 -19.77
CA GLU A 97 0.42 0.17 -20.83
C GLU A 97 0.32 -1.33 -20.55
N GLY A 98 1.18 -1.88 -19.68
CA GLY A 98 1.19 -3.30 -19.33
C GLY A 98 0.02 -3.70 -18.45
N ASP A 99 -0.24 -5.02 -18.40
CA ASP A 99 -1.18 -5.59 -17.44
C ASP A 99 -0.60 -5.50 -16.02
N ARG A 100 -1.08 -4.49 -15.27
CA ARG A 100 -0.62 -4.19 -13.92
C ARG A 100 -0.98 -5.26 -12.90
N PHE A 101 -1.90 -6.17 -13.24
CA PHE A 101 -2.37 -7.25 -12.36
C PHE A 101 -2.06 -8.64 -12.89
N HIS A 102 -1.11 -8.75 -13.84
CA HIS A 102 -0.64 -10.04 -14.33
C HIS A 102 -0.11 -10.90 -13.18
N GLU A 103 -0.35 -12.20 -13.22
CA GLU A 103 -0.01 -13.11 -12.11
C GLU A 103 1.50 -13.21 -11.84
N ASP A 104 2.32 -13.03 -12.87
CA ASP A 104 3.78 -13.02 -12.74
C ASP A 104 4.36 -11.68 -12.21
N ASN A 105 3.55 -10.63 -12.10
CA ASN A 105 4.04 -9.34 -11.61
C ASN A 105 4.44 -9.45 -10.14
N VAL A 106 5.69 -9.13 -9.83
CA VAL A 106 6.20 -9.09 -8.45
C VAL A 106 6.22 -7.65 -7.95
N CYS A 107 5.59 -7.41 -6.81
CA CYS A 107 5.61 -6.10 -6.18
C CYS A 107 6.89 -5.90 -5.36
N ASN A 108 7.69 -4.87 -5.67
CA ASN A 108 8.90 -4.59 -4.89
C ASN A 108 8.64 -3.97 -3.49
N GLN A 109 7.41 -3.55 -3.20
CA GLN A 109 7.05 -3.08 -1.85
C GLN A 109 6.77 -4.22 -0.87
N CYS A 110 5.93 -5.19 -1.25
CA CYS A 110 5.50 -6.29 -0.37
C CYS A 110 6.06 -7.66 -0.75
N GLY A 111 6.66 -7.81 -1.93
CA GLY A 111 7.25 -9.05 -2.44
C GLY A 111 6.25 -10.10 -2.93
N HIS A 112 4.95 -9.80 -2.96
CA HIS A 112 3.94 -10.73 -3.48
C HIS A 112 3.68 -10.57 -4.98
N PHE A 113 3.08 -11.61 -5.56
CA PHE A 113 2.73 -11.69 -6.98
C PHE A 113 1.41 -10.95 -7.28
N GLY A 114 1.07 -10.84 -8.58
CA GLY A 114 -0.22 -10.33 -9.06
C GLY A 114 -0.38 -8.81 -9.08
N HIS A 115 0.67 -8.03 -8.79
CA HIS A 115 0.64 -6.57 -8.90
C HIS A 115 2.04 -5.94 -8.85
N TRP A 116 2.15 -4.68 -9.27
CA TRP A 116 3.33 -3.84 -9.03
C TRP A 116 3.13 -2.86 -7.88
N LEU A 117 4.23 -2.26 -7.42
CA LEU A 117 4.30 -1.32 -6.30
C LEU A 117 3.26 -0.19 -6.39
N GLY A 118 3.00 0.35 -7.59
CA GLY A 118 2.01 1.41 -7.80
C GLY A 118 0.60 1.05 -7.35
N ASP A 119 0.27 -0.24 -7.30
CA ASP A 119 -1.05 -0.74 -6.89
C ASP A 119 -1.08 -1.33 -5.48
N CYS A 120 0.09 -1.53 -4.86
CA CYS A 120 0.26 -2.20 -3.58
C CYS A 120 -0.53 -1.53 -2.45
N LEU A 121 -1.18 -2.33 -1.61
CA LEU A 121 -1.92 -1.86 -0.44
C LEU A 121 -1.07 -1.90 0.85
N PHE A 122 0.07 -2.60 0.82
CA PHE A 122 0.87 -2.91 2.01
C PHE A 122 1.78 -1.71 2.40
N PRO A 123 1.44 -0.95 3.46
CA PRO A 123 2.20 0.23 3.86
C PRO A 123 3.57 -0.14 4.43
N ASP A 124 4.47 0.81 4.58
CA ASP A 124 5.65 0.76 5.45
C ASP A 124 5.29 1.16 6.89
N ASP A 125 6.25 1.08 7.80
CA ASP A 125 6.03 1.42 9.22
C ASP A 125 5.65 2.89 9.44
N ASN A 126 5.85 3.75 8.44
CA ASN A 126 5.48 5.15 8.47
C ASN A 126 4.09 5.43 7.89
N GLY A 127 3.38 4.40 7.40
CA GLY A 127 2.05 4.50 6.82
C GLY A 127 2.01 4.85 5.33
N TYR A 128 3.13 4.72 4.62
CA TYR A 128 3.26 5.06 3.19
C TYR A 128 3.62 3.84 2.33
N ILE A 129 3.47 3.94 1.02
CA ILE A 129 4.15 3.04 0.08
C ILE A 129 5.51 3.61 -0.26
N LYS A 130 6.58 2.87 0.06
CA LYS A 130 7.97 3.28 -0.18
C LYS A 130 8.48 2.75 -1.52
N GLY A 131 9.04 3.64 -2.34
CA GLY A 131 9.63 3.31 -3.64
C GLY A 131 9.03 4.10 -4.80
N CYS A 132 9.45 3.80 -6.02
CA CYS A 132 8.96 4.41 -7.24
C CYS A 132 7.78 3.59 -7.83
N PRO A 133 6.56 4.15 -7.91
CA PRO A 133 5.41 3.44 -8.45
C PRO A 133 5.46 3.30 -9.98
N ILE A 134 6.29 4.08 -10.66
CA ILE A 134 6.48 4.02 -12.11
C ILE A 134 7.35 2.81 -12.45
N HIS A 135 8.51 2.68 -11.80
CA HIS A 135 9.48 1.64 -12.15
C HIS A 135 9.37 0.37 -11.31
N ASN A 136 8.35 0.26 -10.45
CA ASN A 136 8.26 -0.81 -9.45
C ASN A 136 9.57 -0.94 -8.66
N ALA A 137 10.21 0.17 -8.28
CA ALA A 137 11.59 0.17 -7.79
C ALA A 137 11.69 0.60 -6.32
N LYS A 138 12.71 0.13 -5.61
CA LYS A 138 13.09 0.62 -4.26
C LYS A 138 14.42 1.39 -4.25
N GLY A 139 15.17 1.39 -5.35
CA GLY A 139 16.43 2.13 -5.49
C GLY A 139 16.26 3.66 -5.51
N HIS A 140 15.10 4.13 -5.95
CA HIS A 140 14.68 5.53 -5.89
C HIS A 140 13.20 5.64 -5.52
N ASN A 141 12.79 6.80 -5.03
CA ASN A 141 11.39 7.11 -4.70
C ASN A 141 10.72 7.94 -5.81
N TRP A 142 9.49 8.39 -5.58
CA TRP A 142 8.78 9.27 -6.49
C TRP A 142 9.50 10.60 -6.76
N ASP A 143 10.03 11.24 -5.71
CA ASP A 143 10.63 12.58 -5.80
C ASP A 143 11.97 12.58 -6.55
N ASP A 144 12.72 11.49 -6.44
CA ASP A 144 14.03 11.29 -7.07
C ASP A 144 13.90 10.73 -8.51
N CYS A 145 12.68 10.41 -8.96
CA CYS A 145 12.47 9.77 -10.25
C CYS A 145 12.55 10.77 -11.43
N PRO A 146 13.48 10.58 -12.40
CA PRO A 146 13.58 11.47 -13.55
C PRO A 146 12.32 11.45 -14.42
N ASP A 147 11.70 10.28 -14.59
CA ASP A 147 10.48 10.12 -15.38
C ASP A 147 9.29 10.80 -14.69
N ALA A 148 9.17 10.69 -13.36
CA ALA A 148 8.15 11.40 -12.60
C ALA A 148 8.30 12.92 -12.74
N ARG A 149 9.54 13.44 -12.72
CA ARG A 149 9.81 14.88 -12.88
C ARG A 149 9.27 15.42 -14.20
N ASN A 150 9.54 14.69 -15.29
CA ASN A 150 9.16 15.06 -16.66
C ASN A 150 7.73 14.64 -17.03
N MET A 151 7.00 13.98 -16.13
CA MET A 151 5.65 13.48 -16.35
C MET A 151 4.62 14.62 -16.40
N SER A 152 3.63 14.49 -17.29
CA SER A 152 2.48 15.41 -17.38
C SER A 152 1.65 15.39 -16.09
N LEU A 153 0.83 16.43 -15.87
CA LEU A 153 -0.01 16.53 -14.69
C LEU A 153 -0.99 15.35 -14.58
N GLU A 154 -1.62 14.97 -15.68
CA GLU A 154 -2.62 13.89 -15.75
C GLU A 154 -2.01 12.56 -15.34
N ARG A 155 -0.79 12.28 -15.81
CA ARG A 155 -0.06 11.06 -15.42
C ARG A 155 0.40 11.11 -13.96
N LYS A 156 0.77 12.29 -13.42
CA LYS A 156 1.05 12.44 -11.98
C LYS A 156 -0.20 12.16 -11.13
N ILE A 157 -1.35 12.69 -11.54
CA ILE A 157 -2.66 12.42 -10.91
C ILE A 157 -3.00 10.93 -10.99
N LEU A 158 -2.74 10.29 -12.14
CA LEU A 158 -2.95 8.86 -12.30
C LEU A 158 -2.20 8.03 -11.25
N TYR A 159 -0.90 8.27 -11.08
CA TYR A 159 -0.08 7.50 -10.15
C TYR A 159 -0.34 7.80 -8.68
N LEU A 160 -0.52 9.08 -8.32
CA LEU A 160 -0.57 9.49 -6.91
C LEU A 160 -1.98 9.59 -6.34
N ILE A 161 -3.01 9.71 -7.19
CA ILE A 161 -4.39 9.87 -6.76
C ILE A 161 -5.23 8.70 -7.27
N LEU A 162 -5.39 8.55 -8.59
CA LEU A 162 -6.34 7.58 -9.16
C LEU A 162 -6.01 6.13 -8.77
N ARG A 163 -4.76 5.70 -8.95
CA ARG A 163 -4.33 4.33 -8.60
C ARG A 163 -4.29 4.09 -7.07
N ARG A 164 -4.37 5.17 -6.27
CA ARG A 164 -4.22 5.18 -4.81
C ARG A 164 -5.52 5.45 -4.05
N ARG A 165 -6.66 5.57 -4.74
CA ARG A 165 -7.99 5.72 -4.10
C ARG A 165 -8.26 4.59 -3.12
N ASN A 166 -8.63 4.93 -1.89
CA ASN A 166 -8.77 3.99 -0.76
C ASN A 166 -7.52 3.14 -0.51
N LYS A 167 -6.32 3.69 -0.69
CA LYS A 167 -5.05 3.03 -0.38
C LYS A 167 -4.08 4.00 0.30
N PRO A 168 -2.99 3.50 0.93
CA PRO A 168 -1.95 4.36 1.46
C PRO A 168 -1.31 5.24 0.38
N ALA A 169 -0.90 6.45 0.75
CA ALA A 169 -0.18 7.35 -0.15
C ALA A 169 1.21 6.81 -0.53
N ILE A 170 1.67 7.16 -1.73
CA ILE A 170 3.08 6.98 -2.10
C ILE A 170 3.93 7.96 -1.28
N GLN A 171 5.06 7.49 -0.77
CA GLN A 171 6.01 8.32 -0.03
C GLN A 171 6.55 9.44 -0.92
N SER A 172 6.28 10.69 -0.54
CA SER A 172 6.76 11.89 -1.21
C SER A 172 6.91 13.05 -0.21
N THR A 173 7.88 13.93 -0.47
CA THR A 173 8.09 15.20 0.20
C THR A 173 7.03 16.25 -0.14
N GLN A 174 6.23 16.00 -1.18
CA GLN A 174 5.08 16.84 -1.54
C GLN A 174 3.78 16.14 -1.16
N PRO A 175 2.79 16.88 -0.61
CA PRO A 175 1.53 16.28 -0.26
C PRO A 175 0.70 16.08 -1.53
N TRP A 176 0.05 14.92 -1.68
CA TRP A 176 -0.77 14.62 -2.86
C TRP A 176 -1.90 15.63 -3.10
N ILE A 177 -2.37 16.32 -2.04
CA ILE A 177 -3.40 17.36 -2.14
C ILE A 177 -2.93 18.57 -2.95
N ALA A 178 -1.62 18.81 -3.03
CA ALA A 178 -1.07 19.87 -3.89
C ALA A 178 -1.37 19.61 -5.37
N LEU A 179 -1.37 18.34 -5.81
CA LEU A 179 -1.74 17.97 -7.18
C LEU A 179 -3.24 18.18 -7.43
N VAL A 180 -4.10 17.92 -6.44
CA VAL A 180 -5.53 18.22 -6.53
C VAL A 180 -5.77 19.71 -6.71
N LYS A 181 -5.07 20.56 -5.96
CA LYS A 181 -5.15 22.02 -6.11
C LYS A 181 -4.77 22.47 -7.52
N VAL A 182 -3.68 21.94 -8.06
CA VAL A 182 -3.25 22.24 -9.43
C VAL A 182 -4.28 21.75 -10.45
N ALA A 183 -4.86 20.56 -10.25
CA ALA A 183 -5.90 20.02 -11.13
C ALA A 183 -7.14 20.91 -11.17
N LEU A 184 -7.61 21.38 -10.01
CA LEU A 184 -8.74 22.33 -9.91
C LEU A 184 -8.45 23.64 -10.64
N GLN A 185 -7.24 24.18 -10.48
CA GLN A 185 -6.84 25.42 -11.15
C GLN A 185 -6.77 25.29 -12.69
N GLN A 186 -6.57 24.08 -13.20
CA GLN A 186 -6.49 23.79 -14.64
C GLN A 186 -7.78 23.20 -15.22
N GLY A 187 -8.88 23.14 -14.46
CA GLY A 187 -10.15 22.56 -14.93
C GLY A 187 -10.07 21.05 -15.17
N SER A 188 -9.18 20.36 -14.44
CA SER A 188 -8.90 18.92 -14.54
C SER A 188 -9.42 18.15 -13.31
N GLU A 189 -10.38 18.71 -12.58
CA GLU A 189 -10.92 18.15 -11.35
C GLU A 189 -11.64 16.82 -11.53
N ALA A 190 -12.11 16.52 -12.75
CA ALA A 190 -12.72 15.24 -13.13
C ALA A 190 -11.85 14.04 -12.69
N TYR A 191 -10.52 14.18 -12.73
CA TYR A 191 -9.58 13.13 -12.34
C TYR A 191 -9.40 12.99 -10.82
N CYS A 192 -9.89 13.93 -10.02
CA CYS A 192 -9.73 13.95 -8.58
C CYS A 192 -10.99 13.52 -7.80
N TRP A 193 -12.12 13.34 -8.48
CA TRP A 193 -13.41 13.01 -7.86
C TRP A 193 -13.48 11.60 -7.24
N GLY A 194 -14.07 11.51 -6.04
CA GLY A 194 -14.35 10.26 -5.33
C GLY A 194 -13.51 10.08 -4.06
N PRO A 195 -13.62 8.93 -3.37
CA PRO A 195 -12.77 8.62 -2.23
C PRO A 195 -11.30 8.75 -2.64
N SER A 196 -10.56 9.61 -1.93
CA SER A 196 -9.18 9.88 -2.28
C SER A 196 -8.23 8.90 -1.58
N VAL A 197 -6.96 9.24 -1.61
CA VAL A 197 -5.87 8.53 -0.93
C VAL A 197 -6.12 8.54 0.58
N TRP A 198 -5.73 7.47 1.28
CA TRP A 198 -5.76 7.47 2.74
C TRP A 198 -4.71 8.42 3.32
N THR A 199 -5.06 9.10 4.39
CA THR A 199 -4.12 9.80 5.26
C THR A 199 -3.20 8.81 5.95
N ARG A 200 -2.00 9.28 6.28
CA ARG A 200 -1.02 8.54 7.07
C ARG A 200 -1.60 8.10 8.42
N GLU A 201 -2.33 8.99 9.09
CA GLU A 201 -2.91 8.72 10.40
C GLU A 201 -3.92 7.57 10.34
N PHE A 202 -4.75 7.53 9.29
CA PHE A 202 -5.68 6.44 9.05
C PHE A 202 -4.97 5.10 8.85
N VAL A 203 -3.90 5.09 8.04
CA VAL A 203 -3.08 3.89 7.83
C VAL A 203 -2.42 3.42 9.13
N LEU A 204 -1.79 4.32 9.87
CA LEU A 204 -1.12 3.98 11.13
C LEU A 204 -2.08 3.45 12.19
N LYS A 205 -3.32 3.97 12.22
CA LYS A 205 -4.37 3.44 13.10
C LYS A 205 -4.68 1.98 12.78
N MET A 206 -4.81 1.63 11.49
CA MET A 206 -5.03 0.23 11.07
C MET A 206 -3.81 -0.64 11.39
N THR A 207 -2.59 -0.17 11.09
CA THR A 207 -1.35 -0.93 11.33
C THR A 207 -1.16 -1.29 12.80
N ARG A 208 -1.52 -0.39 13.72
CA ARG A 208 -1.46 -0.62 15.18
C ARG A 208 -2.63 -1.45 15.72
N GLY A 209 -3.69 -1.61 14.92
CA GLY A 209 -4.86 -2.40 15.27
C GLY A 209 -4.64 -3.91 15.10
N PRO A 210 -5.68 -4.72 15.38
CA PRO A 210 -5.64 -6.17 15.21
C PRO A 210 -5.31 -6.56 13.76
N LYS A 211 -4.50 -7.62 13.60
CA LYS A 211 -4.11 -8.11 12.25
C LYS A 211 -5.30 -8.52 11.39
N ALA A 212 -6.36 -9.03 12.01
CA ALA A 212 -7.58 -9.43 11.30
C ALA A 212 -8.26 -8.25 10.58
N ASP A 213 -7.94 -7.01 10.97
CA ASP A 213 -8.49 -5.79 10.38
C ASP A 213 -7.54 -5.18 9.33
N HIS A 214 -6.42 -5.84 8.99
CA HIS A 214 -5.43 -5.32 8.05
C HIS A 214 -5.87 -5.61 6.60
N PRO A 215 -6.39 -4.62 5.84
CA PRO A 215 -6.99 -4.90 4.53
C PRO A 215 -5.96 -5.41 3.50
N TRP A 216 -4.67 -5.07 3.67
CA TRP A 216 -3.60 -5.55 2.80
C TRP A 216 -3.26 -7.04 2.95
N LEU A 217 -3.77 -7.71 4.00
CA LEU A 217 -3.59 -9.15 4.14
C LEU A 217 -4.62 -9.92 3.31
N ASP A 218 -5.83 -9.39 3.11
CA ASP A 218 -6.92 -10.13 2.46
C ASP A 218 -7.35 -9.58 1.09
N PHE A 219 -6.77 -8.46 0.65
CA PHE A 219 -7.15 -7.85 -0.63
C PHE A 219 -6.67 -8.64 -1.85
N ASN A 220 -7.58 -9.05 -2.72
CA ASN A 220 -7.25 -9.76 -3.96
C ASN A 220 -7.05 -8.78 -5.14
N TYR A 221 -5.79 -8.45 -5.44
CA TYR A 221 -5.42 -7.53 -6.52
C TYR A 221 -5.97 -7.98 -7.89
N GLY A 222 -6.47 -7.03 -8.68
CA GLY A 222 -7.05 -7.28 -10.00
C GLY A 222 -8.44 -7.95 -9.99
N ARG A 223 -8.90 -8.52 -8.86
CA ARG A 223 -10.20 -9.21 -8.76
C ARG A 223 -11.18 -8.52 -7.82
N GLN A 224 -10.70 -7.94 -6.73
CA GLN A 224 -11.54 -7.24 -5.76
C GLN A 224 -11.64 -5.74 -6.11
N LEU A 225 -12.84 -5.18 -5.96
CA LEU A 225 -13.07 -3.76 -6.22
C LEU A 225 -12.42 -2.91 -5.12
N ILE A 226 -11.74 -1.82 -5.50
CA ILE A 226 -11.15 -0.85 -4.55
C ILE A 226 -12.21 -0.19 -3.65
N SER A 227 -13.49 -0.23 -4.02
CA SER A 227 -14.60 0.29 -3.23
C SER A 227 -14.93 -0.56 -2.00
N THR A 228 -14.44 -1.81 -1.94
CA THR A 228 -14.59 -2.67 -0.75
C THR A 228 -13.55 -2.37 0.33
N LEU A 229 -12.52 -1.57 0.01
CA LEU A 229 -11.52 -1.15 0.97
C LEU A 229 -12.12 -0.10 1.93
N PRO A 230 -11.60 0.00 3.17
CA PRO A 230 -11.99 1.04 4.10
C PRO A 230 -11.92 2.44 3.50
N LYS A 231 -12.81 3.32 3.93
CA LYS A 231 -12.85 4.72 3.50
C LYS A 231 -12.27 5.58 4.61
N ASP A 232 -11.30 6.41 4.26
CA ASP A 232 -10.75 7.39 5.20
C ASP A 232 -11.70 8.60 5.27
N PRO A 233 -12.38 8.84 6.41
CA PRO A 233 -13.33 9.94 6.53
C PRO A 233 -12.73 11.32 6.23
N GLU A 234 -11.41 11.49 6.42
CA GLU A 234 -10.74 12.77 6.16
C GLU A 234 -10.57 13.08 4.67
N THR A 235 -10.84 12.11 3.78
CA THR A 235 -10.60 12.23 2.34
C THR A 235 -11.80 11.84 1.48
N MET A 236 -13.00 11.88 2.06
CA MET A 236 -14.28 11.51 1.42
C MET A 236 -15.02 12.66 0.73
N ASP A 237 -14.63 13.91 0.97
CA ASP A 237 -15.31 15.08 0.45
C ASP A 237 -14.89 15.44 -0.99
N ASP A 238 -15.61 16.41 -1.56
CA ASP A 238 -15.30 17.01 -2.85
C ASP A 238 -13.85 17.55 -2.90
N PRO A 239 -13.14 17.40 -4.03
CA PRO A 239 -11.77 17.92 -4.20
C PRO A 239 -11.58 19.39 -3.78
N GLY A 240 -12.54 20.27 -4.06
CA GLY A 240 -12.51 21.68 -3.67
C GLY A 240 -12.59 21.88 -2.16
N VAL A 241 -13.32 21.02 -1.45
CA VAL A 241 -13.34 21.02 0.02
C VAL A 241 -12.04 20.43 0.59
N LEU A 242 -11.52 19.36 -0.02
CA LEU A 242 -10.29 18.71 0.44
C LEU A 242 -9.08 19.65 0.38
N VAL A 243 -8.95 20.49 -0.64
CA VAL A 243 -7.80 21.40 -0.75
C VAL A 243 -7.76 22.48 0.34
N GLU A 244 -8.88 22.77 0.99
CA GLU A 244 -8.94 23.71 2.12
C GLU A 244 -8.60 23.02 3.47
N ARG A 245 -8.49 21.69 3.51
CA ARG A 245 -8.14 20.95 4.73
C ARG A 245 -6.66 21.03 5.03
N ARG A 246 -6.30 21.90 5.99
CA ARG A 246 -4.91 22.10 6.44
C ARG A 246 -4.17 20.80 6.80
N LEU A 247 -4.86 19.81 7.37
CA LEU A 247 -4.23 18.53 7.75
C LEU A 247 -3.69 17.75 6.55
N LEU A 248 -4.32 17.86 5.37
CA LEU A 248 -3.90 17.16 4.15
C LEU A 248 -2.61 17.75 3.58
N TRP A 249 -2.34 19.03 3.81
CA TRP A 249 -1.09 19.68 3.43
C TRP A 249 0.11 19.22 4.26
N ASN A 250 -0.14 18.62 5.43
CA ASN A 250 0.91 18.05 6.28
C ASN A 250 1.21 16.58 5.95
N GLN A 251 0.53 15.98 4.96
CA GLN A 251 0.73 14.60 4.51
C GLN A 251 2.00 14.48 3.64
N VAL A 252 3.12 14.87 4.22
CA VAL A 252 4.44 14.84 3.59
C VAL A 252 5.34 13.85 4.32
N HIS A 253 6.14 13.12 3.55
CA HIS A 253 7.28 12.41 4.09
C HIS A 253 8.41 13.41 4.34
N ARG A 254 8.88 13.45 5.59
CA ARG A 254 10.07 14.21 5.96
C ARG A 254 11.25 13.23 5.94
N PRO A 255 12.12 13.26 4.92
CA PRO A 255 13.34 12.46 4.96
C PRO A 255 14.16 12.89 6.18
N PHE A 256 14.79 11.94 6.86
CA PHE A 256 15.76 12.27 7.88
C PHE A 256 16.87 13.13 7.26
N PRO A 257 17.34 14.18 7.95
CA PRO A 257 18.52 14.91 7.49
C PRO A 257 19.65 13.90 7.26
N LYS A 258 20.26 13.91 6.08
CA LYS A 258 21.51 13.19 5.90
C LYS A 258 22.52 13.86 6.81
N GLU A 259 23.07 13.12 7.78
CA GLU A 259 24.23 13.58 8.53
C GLU A 259 25.32 13.93 7.51
N THR A 260 25.66 15.21 7.44
CA THR A 260 26.70 15.78 6.56
C THR A 260 28.08 15.62 7.19
#